data_AF-A0A7S1ALN8-F1
#
_entry.id   AF-A0A7S1ALN8-F1
#
_cell.length_a   1.000
_cell.length_b   1.000
_cell.length_c   1.000
_cell.angle_alpha   90.00
_cell.angle_beta   90.00
_cell.angle_gamma   90.00
#
_symmetry.space_group_name_H-M   'P 1'
#
loop_
_entity.id
_entity.type
_entity.pdbx_description
1 polymer ?
#
loop_
_entity_poly.entity_id
_entity_poly.type
_entity_poly.pdbx_seq_one_letter_code
_entity_poly.pdbx_strand_id
1 'polypeptide(L)'
;MSLSDVKKTLEEAAGALRSKQAECGIGGSSSVVDALTSVQESVSAKDNFNKVQEGIESIIVLQNTMETVIKDPSQLTPGGACFAGCAKGYGDQVALKLNVVKDDALGLGQEFAGLKDVMESALDGIASSWGGLVPELHKQVRELMDLPEELLKIARECEGGFDDIAKIDMGPIQRSLDISPLDGIATTIDSSKTSLSPAVAEVKDAVNKLRGFVTSAPKRVEESFQLMSCIPAAALAPPVYITVMEELRQLKKIDLSPVVEVLEKIISAIQGFDVSKLLDPIKDFVDFATSHLDQVTAALEAAKSAAAAEQQLEQLGEKAGEVGGWLEEGASKFEKLW
;
A
#
# COMPACT_ATOMS: atom_id res chain seq x y z
N MET A 1 -3.04 40.74 -29.60
CA MET A 1 -3.89 39.59 -29.24
C MET A 1 -4.85 40.08 -28.18
N SER A 2 -6.15 39.79 -28.30
CA SER A 2 -7.18 40.32 -27.41
C SER A 2 -7.40 39.44 -26.17
N LEU A 3 -7.97 39.98 -25.09
CA LEU A 3 -8.35 39.22 -23.88
C LEU A 3 -9.27 38.04 -24.21
N SER A 4 -10.19 38.23 -25.16
CA SER A 4 -11.06 37.18 -25.68
C SER A 4 -10.31 36.05 -26.38
N ASP A 5 -9.17 36.34 -27.03
CA ASP A 5 -8.35 35.32 -27.68
C ASP A 5 -7.65 34.43 -26.64
N VAL A 6 -7.09 35.02 -25.57
CA VAL A 6 -6.46 34.27 -24.46
C VAL A 6 -7.45 33.31 -23.81
N LYS A 7 -8.63 33.84 -23.47
CA LYS A 7 -9.72 33.05 -22.89
C LYS A 7 -10.10 31.87 -23.80
N LYS A 8 -10.28 32.14 -25.10
CA LYS A 8 -10.62 31.09 -26.07
C LYS A 8 -9.53 30.03 -26.16
N THR A 9 -8.25 30.41 -26.16
CA THR A 9 -7.12 29.46 -26.15
C THR A 9 -7.11 28.59 -24.89
N LEU A 10 -7.38 29.17 -23.71
CA LEU A 10 -7.51 28.41 -22.46
C LEU A 10 -8.67 27.41 -22.49
N GLU A 11 -9.85 27.84 -22.98
CA GLU A 11 -11.04 26.98 -23.12
C GLU A 11 -10.82 25.85 -24.14
N GLU A 12 -10.15 26.14 -25.27
CA GLU A 12 -9.79 25.16 -26.29
C GLU A 12 -8.79 24.13 -25.75
N ALA A 13 -7.75 24.59 -25.03
CA ALA A 13 -6.80 23.71 -24.37
C ALA A 13 -7.51 22.81 -23.34
N ALA A 14 -8.36 23.37 -22.48
CA ALA A 14 -9.13 22.58 -21.51
C ALA A 14 -10.03 21.52 -22.19
N GLY A 15 -10.70 21.88 -23.29
CA GLY A 15 -11.49 20.95 -24.09
C GLY A 15 -10.63 19.82 -24.67
N ALA A 16 -9.49 20.15 -25.26
CA ALA A 16 -8.54 19.19 -25.82
C ALA A 16 -7.98 18.25 -24.74
N LEU A 17 -7.61 18.78 -23.56
CA LEU A 17 -7.14 17.95 -22.44
C LEU A 17 -8.23 16.98 -21.97
N ARG A 18 -9.49 17.41 -21.80
CA ARG A 18 -10.60 16.49 -21.45
C ARG A 18 -10.78 15.38 -22.48
N SER A 19 -10.74 15.73 -23.76
CA SER A 19 -10.81 14.71 -24.82
C SER A 19 -9.65 13.73 -24.72
N LYS A 20 -8.43 14.22 -24.46
CA LYS A 20 -7.26 13.36 -24.29
C LYS A 20 -7.35 12.48 -23.05
N GLN A 21 -7.87 12.97 -21.92
CA GLN A 21 -8.08 12.15 -20.71
C GLN A 21 -8.97 10.93 -21.00
N ALA A 22 -10.04 11.12 -21.78
CA ALA A 22 -10.92 10.04 -22.19
C ALA A 22 -10.26 9.08 -23.19
N GLU A 23 -9.43 9.60 -24.09
CA GLU A 23 -8.71 8.82 -25.12
C GLU A 23 -7.60 7.94 -24.53
N CYS A 24 -6.71 8.52 -23.74
CA CYS A 24 -5.56 7.80 -23.17
C CYS A 24 -5.96 6.91 -21.98
N GLY A 25 -7.14 7.14 -21.40
CA GLY A 25 -7.65 6.34 -20.28
C GLY A 25 -6.95 6.62 -18.95
N ILE A 26 -6.45 7.84 -18.72
CA ILE A 26 -5.83 8.23 -17.44
C ILE A 26 -6.80 8.05 -16.25
N GLY A 27 -8.11 8.11 -16.46
CA GLY A 27 -9.10 7.76 -15.43
C GLY A 27 -8.99 6.30 -14.94
N GLY A 28 -8.53 5.37 -15.80
CA GLY A 28 -8.21 4.00 -15.42
C GLY A 28 -6.98 3.91 -14.51
N SER A 29 -6.03 4.85 -14.65
CA SER A 29 -4.86 4.94 -13.78
C SER A 29 -5.28 5.22 -12.33
N SER A 30 -6.29 6.08 -12.10
CA SER A 30 -6.81 6.33 -10.75
C SER A 30 -7.31 5.05 -10.06
N SER A 31 -8.05 4.20 -10.78
CA SER A 31 -8.51 2.92 -10.21
C SER A 31 -7.35 1.98 -9.86
N VAL A 32 -6.26 2.04 -10.62
CA VAL A 32 -5.04 1.28 -10.34
C VAL A 32 -4.34 1.81 -9.08
N VAL A 33 -4.30 3.14 -8.90
CA VAL A 33 -3.77 3.75 -7.67
C VAL A 33 -4.62 3.35 -6.45
N ASP A 34 -5.95 3.39 -6.57
CA ASP A 34 -6.85 2.99 -5.47
C ASP A 34 -6.61 1.54 -5.04
N ALA A 35 -6.33 0.65 -6.00
CA ALA A 35 -5.97 -0.74 -5.71
C ALA A 35 -4.63 -0.83 -4.96
N LEU A 36 -3.61 -0.04 -5.34
CA LEU A 36 -2.35 0.03 -4.61
C LEU A 36 -2.54 0.56 -3.18
N THR A 37 -3.37 1.60 -3.00
CA THR A 37 -3.73 2.13 -1.69
C THR A 37 -4.40 1.07 -0.82
N SER A 38 -5.36 0.31 -1.36
CA SER A 38 -6.02 -0.78 -0.64
C SER A 38 -5.05 -1.89 -0.21
N VAL A 39 -4.08 -2.22 -1.06
CA VAL A 39 -3.01 -3.16 -0.71
C VAL A 39 -2.12 -2.59 0.41
N GLN A 40 -1.73 -1.32 0.32
CA GLN A 40 -0.92 -0.64 1.34
C GLN A 40 -1.60 -0.64 2.71
N GLU A 41 -2.91 -0.36 2.75
CA GLU A 41 -3.71 -0.41 3.98
C GLU A 41 -3.76 -1.83 4.55
N SER A 42 -3.97 -2.83 3.69
CA SER A 42 -4.00 -4.24 4.10
C SER A 42 -2.66 -4.72 4.68
N VAL A 43 -1.55 -4.28 4.10
CA VAL A 43 -0.18 -4.54 4.58
C VAL A 43 0.04 -3.90 5.95
N SER A 44 -0.45 -2.67 6.14
CA SER A 44 -0.22 -1.88 7.35
C SER A 44 -1.06 -2.35 8.55
N ALA A 45 -2.25 -2.87 8.30
CA ALA A 45 -3.17 -3.29 9.36
C ALA A 45 -2.64 -4.45 10.20
N LYS A 46 -1.87 -5.38 9.61
CA LYS A 46 -1.33 -6.59 10.27
C LYS A 46 -2.40 -7.41 11.05
N ASP A 47 -3.69 -7.24 10.75
CA ASP A 47 -4.82 -7.74 11.57
C ASP A 47 -4.84 -9.26 11.79
N ASN A 48 -4.15 -10.04 10.96
CA ASN A 48 -4.11 -11.49 11.05
C ASN A 48 -2.83 -12.06 11.69
N PHE A 49 -1.85 -11.23 12.04
CA PHE A 49 -0.58 -11.68 12.66
C PHE A 49 -0.76 -12.20 14.09
N ASN A 50 -1.75 -11.70 14.81
CA ASN A 50 -2.07 -12.18 16.15
C ASN A 50 -2.39 -13.67 16.16
N LYS A 51 -2.97 -14.22 15.08
CA LYS A 51 -3.22 -15.67 14.96
C LYS A 51 -1.95 -16.50 14.80
N VAL A 52 -0.93 -15.95 14.14
CA VAL A 52 0.40 -16.58 14.05
C VAL A 52 1.03 -16.63 15.44
N GLN A 53 0.92 -15.53 16.20
CA GLN A 53 1.38 -15.45 17.58
C GLN A 53 0.64 -16.44 18.50
N GLU A 54 -0.69 -16.52 18.42
CA GLU A 54 -1.50 -17.53 19.14
C GLU A 54 -1.07 -18.97 18.80
N GLY A 55 -0.72 -19.21 17.53
CA GLY A 55 -0.14 -20.46 17.04
C GLY A 55 1.18 -20.81 17.72
N ILE A 56 2.13 -19.86 17.73
CA ILE A 56 3.43 -19.99 18.40
C ILE A 56 3.24 -20.31 19.88
N GLU A 57 2.39 -19.55 20.57
CA GLU A 57 2.12 -19.73 22.00
C GLU A 57 1.53 -21.11 22.30
N SER A 58 0.59 -21.57 21.48
CA SER A 58 -0.02 -22.90 21.64
C SER A 58 0.96 -24.04 21.39
N ILE A 59 1.89 -23.87 20.44
CA ILE A 59 2.98 -24.83 20.21
C ILE A 59 3.94 -24.85 21.42
N ILE A 60 4.29 -23.69 21.98
CA ILE A 60 5.16 -23.60 23.16
C ILE A 60 4.50 -24.27 24.38
N VAL A 61 3.19 -24.08 24.59
CA VAL A 61 2.46 -24.76 25.66
C VAL A 61 2.55 -26.28 25.51
N LEU A 62 2.27 -26.81 24.31
CA LEU A 62 2.38 -28.25 24.01
C LEU A 62 3.80 -28.78 24.27
N GLN A 63 4.82 -28.05 23.84
CA GLN A 63 6.23 -28.42 24.06
C GLN A 63 6.56 -28.49 25.55
N ASN A 64 6.19 -27.47 26.32
CA ASN A 64 6.48 -27.39 27.76
C ASN A 64 5.77 -28.52 28.53
N THR A 65 4.52 -28.83 28.17
CA THR A 65 3.78 -29.97 28.74
C THR A 65 4.50 -31.28 28.45
N MET A 66 4.89 -31.53 27.19
CA MET A 66 5.63 -32.74 26.81
C MET A 66 7.00 -32.83 27.47
N GLU A 67 7.76 -31.74 27.54
CA GLU A 67 9.09 -31.72 28.16
C GLU A 67 9.01 -32.04 29.67
N THR A 68 8.02 -31.47 30.35
CA THR A 68 7.79 -31.73 31.78
C THR A 68 7.56 -33.21 32.05
N VAL A 69 6.72 -33.86 31.26
CA VAL A 69 6.33 -35.26 31.50
C VAL A 69 7.37 -36.26 30.99
N ILE A 70 8.22 -35.85 30.03
CA ILE A 70 9.39 -36.63 29.62
C ILE A 70 10.49 -36.59 30.70
N LYS A 71 10.64 -35.46 31.41
CA LYS A 71 11.59 -35.32 32.54
C LYS A 71 11.14 -36.08 33.79
N ASP A 72 9.84 -36.27 33.96
CA ASP A 72 9.25 -37.09 35.03
C ASP A 72 8.35 -38.20 34.45
N PRO A 73 8.94 -39.29 33.92
CA PRO A 73 8.18 -40.39 33.31
C PRO A 73 7.20 -41.09 34.24
N SER A 74 7.29 -40.87 35.56
CA SER A 74 6.33 -41.42 36.52
C SER A 74 4.90 -40.96 36.25
N GLN A 75 4.73 -39.73 35.72
CA GLN A 75 3.45 -39.13 35.33
C GLN A 75 2.81 -39.78 34.10
N LEU A 76 3.60 -40.54 33.33
CA LEU A 76 3.16 -41.23 32.12
C LEU A 76 2.62 -42.64 32.41
N THR A 77 2.73 -43.11 33.66
CA THR A 77 2.37 -44.49 34.03
C THR A 77 0.86 -44.62 34.27
N PRO A 78 0.19 -45.65 33.71
CA PRO A 78 -1.23 -45.92 33.94
C PRO A 78 -1.50 -46.22 35.42
N GLY A 79 -2.59 -45.68 35.95
CA GLY A 79 -3.06 -46.02 37.29
C GLY A 79 -3.82 -47.35 37.31
N GLY A 80 -3.59 -48.19 38.32
CA GLY A 80 -4.43 -49.37 38.61
C GLY A 80 -3.68 -50.68 38.89
N ALA A 81 -4.32 -51.58 39.63
CA ALA A 81 -3.74 -52.85 40.10
C ALA A 81 -3.33 -53.80 38.95
N CYS A 82 -4.00 -53.73 37.80
CA CYS A 82 -3.69 -54.57 36.63
C CYS A 82 -2.36 -54.22 35.94
N PHE A 83 -1.79 -53.02 36.19
CA PHE A 83 -0.54 -52.56 35.57
C PHE A 83 0.70 -52.73 36.46
N ALA A 84 0.54 -53.11 37.74
CA ALA A 84 1.65 -53.21 38.69
C ALA A 84 2.77 -54.16 38.21
N GLY A 85 2.43 -55.20 37.44
CA GLY A 85 3.40 -56.15 36.86
C GLY A 85 4.06 -55.68 35.56
N CYS A 86 3.47 -54.72 34.84
CA CYS A 86 3.96 -54.21 33.55
C CYS A 86 4.46 -52.75 33.61
N ALA A 87 4.39 -52.12 34.78
CA ALA A 87 4.72 -50.71 34.98
C ALA A 87 6.22 -50.39 34.83
N LYS A 88 7.10 -51.38 35.04
CA LYS A 88 8.55 -51.16 34.99
C LYS A 88 8.98 -50.83 33.56
N GLY A 89 9.44 -49.59 33.35
CA GLY A 89 9.90 -49.08 32.05
C GLY A 89 8.78 -48.71 31.07
N TYR A 90 7.50 -48.75 31.49
CA TYR A 90 6.40 -48.26 30.67
C TYR A 90 6.54 -46.75 30.45
N GLY A 91 6.70 -45.98 31.53
CA GLY A 91 6.85 -44.52 31.46
C GLY A 91 8.01 -44.10 30.57
N ASP A 92 9.15 -44.79 30.65
CA ASP A 92 10.32 -44.53 29.82
C ASP A 92 10.07 -44.78 28.33
N GLN A 93 9.31 -45.83 27.98
CA GLN A 93 8.94 -46.11 26.59
C GLN A 93 7.94 -45.10 26.03
N VAL A 94 6.96 -44.69 26.84
CA VAL A 94 6.04 -43.61 26.47
C VAL A 94 6.81 -42.31 26.28
N ALA A 95 7.69 -41.96 27.21
CA ALA A 95 8.53 -40.77 27.14
C ALA A 95 9.36 -40.75 25.86
N LEU A 96 9.97 -41.89 25.47
CA LEU A 96 10.77 -41.99 24.25
C LEU A 96 9.94 -41.73 22.99
N LYS A 97 8.72 -42.27 22.91
CA LYS A 97 7.82 -42.02 21.77
C LYS A 97 7.25 -40.59 21.76
N LEU A 98 6.87 -40.06 22.92
CA LEU A 98 6.42 -38.68 23.07
C LEU A 98 7.53 -37.68 22.75
N ASN A 99 8.79 -38.03 23.00
CA ASN A 99 9.93 -37.18 22.64
C ASN A 99 9.99 -36.91 21.13
N VAL A 100 9.61 -37.87 20.29
CA VAL A 100 9.52 -37.65 18.83
C VAL A 100 8.41 -36.64 18.48
N VAL A 101 7.27 -36.70 19.16
CA VAL A 101 6.17 -35.74 18.94
C VAL A 101 6.57 -34.34 19.43
N LYS A 102 7.27 -34.27 20.57
CA LYS A 102 7.83 -33.04 21.12
C LYS A 102 8.86 -32.41 20.19
N ASP A 103 9.77 -33.21 19.64
CA ASP A 103 10.82 -32.72 18.74
C ASP A 103 10.21 -32.17 17.43
N ASP A 104 9.15 -32.80 16.90
CA ASP A 104 8.41 -32.25 15.75
C ASP A 104 7.67 -30.95 16.09
N ALA A 105 7.05 -30.88 17.29
CA ALA A 105 6.44 -29.65 17.78
C ALA A 105 7.50 -28.54 17.97
N LEU A 106 8.72 -28.89 18.38
CA LEU A 106 9.86 -27.99 18.50
C LEU A 106 10.30 -27.44 17.15
N GLY A 107 10.45 -28.30 16.14
CA GLY A 107 10.72 -27.88 14.77
C GLY A 107 9.67 -26.89 14.24
N LEU A 108 8.39 -27.18 14.46
CA LEU A 108 7.31 -26.27 14.08
C LEU A 108 7.38 -24.94 14.83
N GLY A 109 7.60 -24.95 16.15
CA GLY A 109 7.71 -23.72 16.93
C GLY A 109 8.83 -22.80 16.44
N GLN A 110 9.97 -23.38 16.06
CA GLN A 110 11.11 -22.64 15.49
C GLN A 110 10.78 -22.08 14.11
N GLU A 111 10.16 -22.87 13.23
CA GLU A 111 9.73 -22.40 11.90
C GLU A 111 8.73 -21.25 12.01
N PHE A 112 7.74 -21.36 12.90
CA PHE A 112 6.73 -20.33 13.11
C PHE A 112 7.28 -19.05 13.75
N ALA A 113 8.24 -19.16 14.68
CA ALA A 113 8.92 -18.00 15.23
C ALA A 113 9.69 -17.23 14.16
N GLY A 114 10.46 -17.94 13.31
CA GLY A 114 11.14 -17.32 12.16
C GLY A 114 10.17 -16.73 11.15
N LEU A 115 9.02 -17.38 10.94
CA LEU A 115 8.00 -16.93 10.00
C LEU A 115 7.42 -15.55 10.35
N LYS A 116 7.19 -15.29 11.64
CA LYS A 116 6.71 -13.98 12.10
C LYS A 116 7.68 -12.88 11.68
N ASP A 117 8.98 -13.08 11.94
CA ASP A 117 10.02 -12.10 11.62
C ASP A 117 10.14 -11.89 10.10
N VAL A 118 10.09 -12.97 9.31
CA VAL A 118 10.12 -12.91 7.84
C VAL A 118 8.92 -12.13 7.31
N MET A 119 7.72 -12.41 7.81
CA MET A 119 6.51 -11.72 7.39
C MET A 119 6.51 -10.25 7.79
N GLU A 120 6.89 -9.92 9.03
CA GLU A 120 6.98 -8.54 9.50
C GLU A 120 8.00 -7.75 8.67
N SER A 121 9.17 -8.33 8.42
CA SER A 121 10.21 -7.71 7.59
C SER A 121 9.74 -7.47 6.16
N ALA A 122 9.07 -8.45 5.53
CA ALA A 122 8.56 -8.31 4.17
C ALA A 122 7.47 -7.22 4.08
N LEU A 123 6.52 -7.21 5.00
CA LEU A 123 5.44 -6.21 5.02
C LEU A 123 5.94 -4.81 5.35
N ASP A 124 6.85 -4.67 6.31
CA ASP A 124 7.44 -3.37 6.66
C ASP A 124 8.31 -2.83 5.51
N GLY A 125 8.98 -3.72 4.76
CA GLY A 125 9.69 -3.36 3.52
C GLY A 125 8.76 -2.78 2.45
N ILE A 126 7.55 -3.32 2.30
CA ILE A 126 6.53 -2.77 1.39
C ILE A 126 6.00 -1.45 1.94
N ALA A 127 5.57 -1.42 3.20
CA ALA A 127 4.99 -0.23 3.80
C ALA A 127 5.93 0.97 3.72
N SER A 128 7.23 0.75 3.96
CA SER A 128 8.26 1.78 3.84
C SER A 128 8.50 2.21 2.38
N SER A 129 8.61 1.26 1.44
CA SER A 129 8.83 1.59 0.03
C SER A 129 7.63 2.25 -0.64
N TRP A 130 6.41 1.93 -0.22
CA TRP A 130 5.17 2.48 -0.76
C TRP A 130 4.71 3.74 -0.03
N GLY A 131 5.16 3.95 1.20
CA GLY A 131 4.71 5.02 2.10
C GLY A 131 4.79 6.44 1.55
N GLY A 132 5.80 6.72 0.71
CA GLY A 132 5.90 8.00 -0.02
C GLY A 132 5.37 7.94 -1.45
N LEU A 133 5.56 6.79 -2.11
CA LEU A 133 5.31 6.63 -3.54
C LEU A 133 3.83 6.58 -3.91
N VAL A 134 3.03 5.78 -3.19
CA VAL A 134 1.59 5.61 -3.50
C VAL A 134 0.82 6.91 -3.26
N PRO A 135 1.03 7.65 -2.15
CA PRO A 135 0.40 8.95 -1.96
C PRO A 135 0.82 9.98 -3.02
N GLU A 136 2.09 10.03 -3.41
CA GLU A 136 2.55 10.95 -4.45
C GLU A 136 1.95 10.59 -5.81
N LEU A 137 1.90 9.30 -6.16
CA LEU A 137 1.22 8.83 -7.36
C LEU A 137 -0.26 9.23 -7.38
N HIS A 138 -0.96 9.05 -6.27
CA HIS A 138 -2.36 9.45 -6.12
C HIS A 138 -2.55 10.95 -6.33
N LYS A 139 -1.67 11.75 -5.73
CA LYS A 139 -1.66 13.20 -5.87
C LYS A 139 -1.43 13.60 -7.34
N GLN A 140 -0.40 13.05 -7.99
CA GLN A 140 -0.07 13.42 -9.37
C GLN A 140 -1.16 13.02 -10.37
N VAL A 141 -1.70 11.81 -10.28
CA VAL A 141 -2.79 11.37 -11.16
C VAL A 141 -4.00 12.30 -11.00
N ARG A 142 -4.33 12.70 -9.76
CA ARG A 142 -5.41 13.65 -9.50
C ARG A 142 -5.12 15.03 -10.08
N GLU A 143 -3.94 15.58 -9.84
CA GLU A 143 -3.56 16.91 -10.36
C GLU A 143 -3.62 16.95 -11.89
N LEU A 144 -3.18 15.88 -12.57
CA LEU A 144 -3.31 15.74 -14.03
C LEU A 144 -4.78 15.62 -14.48
N MET A 145 -5.60 14.92 -13.70
CA MET A 145 -7.03 14.82 -13.98
C MET A 145 -7.77 16.15 -13.81
N ASP A 146 -7.34 17.01 -12.89
CA ASP A 146 -7.97 18.31 -12.60
C ASP A 146 -7.47 19.45 -13.52
N LEU A 147 -6.44 19.21 -14.34
CA LEU A 147 -5.86 20.23 -15.24
C LEU A 147 -6.89 20.95 -16.12
N PRO A 148 -7.88 20.28 -16.75
CA PRO A 148 -8.87 20.98 -17.56
C PRO A 148 -9.75 21.94 -16.75
N GLU A 149 -10.14 21.56 -15.52
CA GLU A 149 -10.89 22.43 -14.63
C GLU A 149 -10.06 23.66 -14.22
N GLU A 150 -8.77 23.47 -13.89
CA GLU A 150 -7.87 24.59 -13.55
C GLU A 150 -7.68 25.54 -14.74
N LEU A 151 -7.54 25.04 -15.97
CA LEU A 151 -7.48 25.90 -17.17
C LEU A 151 -8.77 26.71 -17.38
N LEU A 152 -9.94 26.11 -17.15
CA LEU A 152 -11.22 26.83 -17.24
C LEU A 152 -11.38 27.88 -16.14
N LYS A 153 -10.81 27.65 -14.96
CA LYS A 153 -10.79 28.63 -13.88
C LYS A 153 -9.94 29.83 -14.26
N ILE A 154 -8.74 29.60 -14.81
CA ILE A 154 -7.90 30.68 -15.36
C ILE A 154 -8.60 31.41 -16.51
N ALA A 155 -9.31 30.70 -17.38
CA ALA A 155 -10.09 31.31 -18.47
C ALA A 155 -11.14 32.32 -17.96
N ARG A 156 -11.74 32.07 -16.79
CA ARG A 156 -12.68 33.00 -16.14
C ARG A 156 -11.96 34.19 -15.52
N GLU A 157 -10.76 34.01 -14.99
CA GLU A 157 -9.95 35.12 -14.45
C GLU A 157 -9.59 36.14 -15.53
N CYS A 158 -9.45 35.70 -16.79
CA CYS A 158 -9.27 36.59 -17.95
C CYS A 158 -10.46 37.52 -18.25
N GLU A 159 -11.64 37.30 -17.64
CA GLU A 159 -12.80 38.19 -17.80
C GLU A 159 -12.69 39.48 -16.98
N GLY A 160 -11.82 39.52 -15.96
CA GLY A 160 -11.63 40.66 -15.06
C GLY A 160 -10.85 41.84 -15.66
N GLY A 161 -10.29 41.67 -16.86
CA GLY A 161 -9.51 42.70 -17.57
C GLY A 161 -8.00 42.51 -17.44
N PHE A 162 -7.24 43.52 -17.88
CA PHE A 162 -5.78 43.45 -18.01
C PHE A 162 -5.02 43.28 -16.68
N ASP A 163 -5.52 43.89 -15.59
CA ASP A 163 -4.90 43.78 -14.26
C ASP A 163 -4.98 42.38 -13.68
N ASP A 164 -5.99 41.60 -14.04
CA ASP A 164 -6.15 40.23 -13.57
C ASP A 164 -5.30 39.26 -14.40
N ILE A 165 -5.20 39.48 -15.72
CA ILE A 165 -4.27 38.72 -16.58
C ILE A 165 -2.82 38.86 -16.11
N ALA A 166 -2.40 40.06 -15.68
CA ALA A 166 -1.05 40.30 -15.19
C ALA A 166 -0.69 39.41 -13.97
N LYS A 167 -1.68 38.97 -13.19
CA LYS A 167 -1.49 38.18 -11.96
C LYS A 167 -1.58 36.67 -12.18
N ILE A 168 -2.01 36.22 -13.37
CA ILE A 168 -2.15 34.79 -13.67
C ILE A 168 -0.77 34.13 -13.66
N ASP A 169 -0.61 33.14 -12.79
CA ASP A 169 0.59 32.31 -12.66
C ASP A 169 0.32 30.89 -13.20
N MET A 170 0.98 30.53 -14.30
CA MET A 170 0.93 29.19 -14.89
C MET A 170 1.89 28.20 -14.21
N GLY A 171 2.78 28.69 -13.33
CA GLY A 171 3.80 27.88 -12.68
C GLY A 171 3.28 26.67 -11.88
N PRO A 172 2.14 26.75 -11.16
CA PRO A 172 1.53 25.59 -10.51
C PRO A 172 1.07 24.51 -11.51
N ILE A 173 0.44 24.91 -12.62
CA ILE A 173 0.00 24.00 -13.69
C ILE A 173 1.18 23.36 -14.41
N GLN A 174 2.25 24.11 -14.66
CA GLN A 174 3.46 23.55 -15.26
C GLN A 174 4.14 22.53 -14.33
N ARG A 175 4.11 22.77 -13.02
CA ARG A 175 4.67 21.85 -12.03
C ARG A 175 3.87 20.54 -11.89
N SER A 176 2.56 20.54 -12.12
CA SER A 176 1.77 19.29 -12.04
C SER A 176 2.05 18.33 -13.21
N LEU A 177 2.73 18.79 -14.26
CA LEU A 177 3.23 17.93 -15.35
C LEU A 177 4.53 17.20 -15.01
N ASP A 178 5.20 17.56 -13.92
CA ASP A 178 6.44 16.91 -13.51
C ASP A 178 6.16 15.54 -12.89
N ILE A 179 6.26 14.51 -13.72
CA ILE A 179 6.10 13.12 -13.33
C ILE A 179 7.41 12.45 -12.90
N SER A 180 8.52 13.19 -12.77
CA SER A 180 9.79 12.64 -12.28
C SER A 180 9.70 12.03 -10.86
N PRO A 181 8.82 12.46 -9.95
CA PRO A 181 8.61 11.76 -8.68
C PRO A 181 8.04 10.33 -8.83
N LEU A 182 7.48 10.00 -10.00
CA LEU A 182 7.02 8.63 -10.31
C LEU A 182 8.15 7.75 -10.85
N ASP A 183 9.34 8.31 -11.08
CA ASP A 183 10.51 7.56 -11.49
C ASP A 183 10.85 6.51 -10.43
N GLY A 184 10.98 5.26 -10.86
CA GLY A 184 11.28 4.14 -9.98
C GLY A 184 10.07 3.40 -9.42
N ILE A 185 8.82 3.80 -9.74
CA ILE A 185 7.64 3.00 -9.36
C ILE A 185 7.72 1.55 -9.85
N ALA A 186 8.26 1.35 -11.06
CA ALA A 186 8.50 0.01 -11.60
C ALA A 186 9.46 -0.79 -10.70
N THR A 187 10.59 -0.18 -10.36
CA THR A 187 11.61 -0.77 -9.49
C THR A 187 11.05 -1.09 -8.10
N THR A 188 10.24 -0.20 -7.53
CA THR A 188 9.60 -0.40 -6.23
C THR A 188 8.64 -1.59 -6.27
N ILE A 189 7.76 -1.65 -7.27
CA ILE A 189 6.80 -2.75 -7.41
C ILE A 189 7.52 -4.08 -7.67
N ASP A 190 8.56 -4.10 -8.51
CA ASP A 190 9.33 -5.32 -8.77
C ASP A 190 10.14 -5.78 -7.55
N SER A 191 10.62 -4.84 -6.73
CA SER A 191 11.24 -5.14 -5.44
C SER A 191 10.22 -5.73 -4.45
N SER A 192 8.98 -5.23 -4.45
CA SER A 192 7.88 -5.81 -3.66
C SER A 192 7.53 -7.23 -4.12
N LYS A 193 7.50 -7.50 -5.45
CA LYS A 193 7.31 -8.86 -5.99
C LYS A 193 8.38 -9.82 -5.48
N THR A 194 9.63 -9.38 -5.52
CA THR A 194 10.82 -10.18 -5.16
C THR A 194 10.88 -10.48 -3.66
N SER A 195 10.51 -9.52 -2.82
CA SER A 195 10.53 -9.68 -1.35
C SER A 195 9.36 -10.51 -0.81
N LEU A 196 8.15 -10.37 -1.37
CA LEU A 196 6.97 -11.08 -0.88
C LEU A 196 6.90 -12.54 -1.29
N SER A 197 7.29 -12.86 -2.52
CA SER A 197 7.07 -14.21 -3.07
C SER A 197 7.70 -15.32 -2.20
N PRO A 198 8.95 -15.18 -1.71
CA PRO A 198 9.55 -16.13 -0.77
C PRO A 198 8.80 -16.19 0.56
N ALA A 199 8.46 -15.03 1.15
CA ALA A 199 7.77 -14.98 2.44
C ALA A 199 6.43 -15.71 2.41
N VAL A 200 5.64 -15.53 1.34
CA VAL A 200 4.35 -16.22 1.22
C VAL A 200 4.51 -17.72 0.97
N ALA A 201 5.52 -18.13 0.20
CA ALA A 201 5.83 -19.54 0.03
C ALA A 201 6.20 -20.20 1.37
N GLU A 202 7.01 -19.53 2.20
CA GLU A 202 7.36 -19.99 3.55
C GLU A 202 6.14 -20.08 4.47
N VAL A 203 5.25 -19.07 4.46
CA VAL A 203 4.01 -19.11 5.25
C VAL A 203 3.14 -20.30 4.83
N LYS A 204 3.00 -20.51 3.52
CA LYS A 204 2.17 -21.58 2.98
C LYS A 204 2.74 -22.97 3.33
N ASP A 205 4.06 -23.13 3.30
CA ASP A 205 4.73 -24.34 3.75
C ASP A 205 4.52 -24.58 5.26
N ALA A 206 4.77 -23.57 6.10
CA ALA A 206 4.58 -23.65 7.54
C ALA A 206 3.14 -24.00 7.94
N VAL A 207 2.14 -23.38 7.30
CA VAL A 207 0.72 -23.70 7.50
C VAL A 207 0.40 -25.15 7.11
N ASN A 208 0.95 -25.64 6.01
CA ASN A 208 0.76 -27.02 5.58
C ASN A 208 1.42 -28.02 6.55
N LYS A 209 2.62 -27.71 7.05
CA LYS A 209 3.30 -28.53 8.06
C LYS A 209 2.53 -28.55 9.37
N LEU A 210 2.04 -27.40 9.85
CA LEU A 210 1.17 -27.35 11.03
C LEU A 210 -0.09 -28.20 10.84
N ARG A 211 -0.76 -28.06 9.68
CA ARG A 211 -1.94 -28.87 9.34
C ARG A 211 -1.63 -30.36 9.36
N GLY A 212 -0.48 -30.77 8.80
CA GLY A 212 -0.01 -32.14 8.82
C GLY A 212 0.24 -32.65 10.25
N PHE A 213 0.86 -31.81 11.08
CA PHE A 213 1.14 -32.12 12.47
C PHE A 213 -0.14 -32.27 13.29
N VAL A 214 -1.05 -31.29 13.31
CA VAL A 214 -2.30 -31.37 14.11
C VAL A 214 -3.24 -32.49 13.65
N THR A 215 -3.05 -32.99 12.43
CA THR A 215 -3.78 -34.16 11.90
C THR A 215 -3.15 -35.48 12.35
N SER A 216 -1.82 -35.58 12.41
CA SER A 216 -1.10 -36.83 12.68
C SER A 216 -0.70 -37.02 14.14
N ALA A 217 -0.39 -35.93 14.86
CA ALA A 217 0.09 -35.95 16.23
C ALA A 217 -0.88 -36.62 17.23
N PRO A 218 -2.22 -36.41 17.16
CA PRO A 218 -3.13 -37.09 18.09
C PRO A 218 -3.02 -38.61 18.05
N LYS A 219 -2.91 -39.17 16.85
CA LYS A 219 -2.74 -40.63 16.67
C LYS A 219 -1.38 -41.10 17.19
N ARG A 220 -0.32 -40.34 16.94
CA ARG A 220 1.03 -40.66 17.43
C ARG A 220 1.12 -40.60 18.95
N VAL A 221 0.43 -39.65 19.58
CA VAL A 221 0.28 -39.60 21.04
C VAL A 221 -0.47 -40.82 21.52
N GLU A 222 -1.61 -41.18 20.91
CA GLU A 222 -2.35 -42.40 21.26
C GLU A 222 -1.48 -43.67 21.15
N GLU A 223 -0.78 -43.86 20.02
CA GLU A 223 0.15 -44.96 19.78
C GLU A 223 1.35 -44.96 20.74
N SER A 224 1.67 -43.82 21.37
CA SER A 224 2.69 -43.72 22.40
C SER A 224 2.26 -44.43 23.68
N PHE A 225 0.99 -44.33 24.05
CA PHE A 225 0.42 -44.98 25.23
C PHE A 225 -0.08 -46.42 24.98
N GLN A 226 -0.26 -46.83 23.72
CA GLN A 226 -0.63 -48.21 23.34
C GLN A 226 0.59 -49.15 23.31
N LEU A 227 1.16 -49.48 24.48
CA LEU A 227 2.28 -50.45 24.59
C LEU A 227 1.82 -51.92 24.75
N MET A 228 0.55 -52.17 25.05
CA MET A 228 -0.05 -53.51 25.10
C MET A 228 -1.29 -53.59 24.20
N SER A 229 -1.33 -54.58 23.30
CA SER A 229 -2.41 -54.77 22.33
C SER A 229 -3.76 -55.16 22.95
N CYS A 230 -3.78 -55.62 24.20
CA CYS A 230 -4.99 -56.09 24.89
C CYS A 230 -5.71 -55.01 25.71
N ILE A 231 -5.15 -53.79 25.81
CA ILE A 231 -5.71 -52.70 26.63
C ILE A 231 -5.78 -51.42 25.80
N PRO A 232 -6.99 -50.90 25.51
CA PRO A 232 -7.14 -49.63 24.81
C PRO A 232 -6.48 -48.48 25.60
N ALA A 233 -5.69 -47.64 24.94
CA ALA A 233 -4.98 -46.53 25.60
C ALA A 233 -5.91 -45.64 26.44
N ALA A 234 -7.12 -45.35 25.94
CA ALA A 234 -8.08 -44.49 26.61
C ALA A 234 -8.65 -45.06 27.93
N ALA A 235 -8.59 -46.38 28.15
CA ALA A 235 -9.24 -47.00 29.32
C ALA A 235 -8.45 -46.81 30.62
N LEU A 236 -7.14 -46.54 30.53
CA LEU A 236 -6.23 -46.42 31.68
C LEU A 236 -5.23 -45.26 31.51
N ALA A 237 -5.52 -44.34 30.59
CA ALA A 237 -4.63 -43.23 30.27
C ALA A 237 -4.42 -42.31 31.49
N PRO A 238 -3.16 -41.93 31.80
CA PRO A 238 -2.89 -40.96 32.85
C PRO A 238 -3.42 -39.56 32.47
N PRO A 239 -3.66 -38.65 33.45
CA PRO A 239 -4.22 -37.32 33.20
C PRO A 239 -3.47 -36.51 32.12
N VAL A 240 -2.15 -36.66 32.04
CA VAL A 240 -1.31 -36.01 31.04
C VAL A 240 -1.70 -36.35 29.59
N TYR A 241 -2.16 -37.58 29.31
CA TYR A 241 -2.65 -37.93 27.98
C TYR A 241 -3.83 -37.05 27.57
N ILE A 242 -4.76 -36.80 28.50
CA ILE A 242 -5.92 -35.95 28.27
C ILE A 242 -5.47 -34.51 27.99
N THR A 243 -4.53 -33.99 28.78
CA THR A 243 -3.96 -32.65 28.60
C THR A 243 -3.32 -32.48 27.23
N VAL A 244 -2.40 -33.37 26.85
CA VAL A 244 -1.71 -33.31 25.54
C VAL A 244 -2.71 -33.42 24.38
N MET A 245 -3.69 -34.31 24.48
CA MET A 245 -4.73 -34.44 23.46
C MET A 245 -5.62 -33.20 23.35
N GLU A 246 -5.89 -32.52 24.47
CA GLU A 246 -6.64 -31.27 24.46
C GLU A 246 -5.82 -30.12 23.86
N GLU A 247 -4.54 -29.99 24.22
CA GLU A 247 -3.63 -29.00 23.62
C GLU A 247 -3.53 -29.19 22.10
N LEU A 248 -3.43 -30.43 21.62
CA LEU A 248 -3.47 -30.74 20.17
C LEU A 248 -4.81 -30.35 19.53
N ARG A 249 -5.94 -30.51 20.23
CA ARG A 249 -7.24 -30.04 19.74
C ARG A 249 -7.31 -28.52 19.68
N GLN A 250 -6.75 -27.82 20.66
CA GLN A 250 -6.69 -26.36 20.65
C GLN A 250 -5.80 -25.86 19.50
N LEU A 251 -4.62 -26.46 19.32
CA LEU A 251 -3.72 -26.15 18.20
C LEU A 251 -4.41 -26.37 16.85
N LYS A 252 -5.23 -27.41 16.71
CA LYS A 252 -6.03 -27.67 15.50
C LYS A 252 -7.09 -26.58 15.22
N LYS A 253 -7.57 -25.86 16.23
CA LYS A 253 -8.56 -24.77 16.05
C LYS A 253 -7.92 -23.49 15.51
N ILE A 254 -6.60 -23.38 15.55
CA ILE A 254 -5.87 -22.22 15.04
C ILE A 254 -5.90 -22.28 13.52
N ASP A 255 -6.84 -21.53 12.94
CA ASP A 255 -6.98 -21.40 11.51
C ASP A 255 -6.12 -20.25 10.98
N LEU A 256 -5.01 -20.64 10.33
CA LEU A 256 -4.09 -19.73 9.66
C LEU A 256 -4.42 -19.52 8.17
N SER A 257 -5.46 -20.16 7.65
CA SER A 257 -5.91 -19.94 6.26
C SER A 257 -6.16 -18.46 5.95
N PRO A 258 -6.77 -17.66 6.85
CA PRO A 258 -6.94 -16.21 6.61
C PRO A 258 -5.63 -15.45 6.41
N VAL A 259 -4.54 -15.87 7.06
CA VAL A 259 -3.22 -15.25 6.91
C VAL A 259 -2.70 -15.51 5.49
N VAL A 260 -2.78 -16.76 5.03
CA VAL A 260 -2.38 -17.16 3.68
C VAL A 260 -3.22 -16.43 2.64
N GLU A 261 -4.55 -16.35 2.81
CA GLU A 261 -5.45 -15.68 1.88
C GLU A 261 -5.14 -14.18 1.71
N VAL A 262 -4.85 -13.48 2.81
CA VAL A 262 -4.48 -12.06 2.75
C VAL A 262 -3.15 -11.87 2.01
N LEU A 263 -2.16 -12.70 2.33
CA LEU A 263 -0.86 -12.67 1.67
C LEU A 263 -0.95 -13.00 0.17
N GLU A 264 -1.77 -13.98 -0.20
CA GLU A 264 -2.03 -14.33 -1.61
C GLU A 264 -2.74 -13.20 -2.35
N LYS A 265 -3.69 -12.50 -1.70
CA LYS A 265 -4.33 -11.31 -2.29
C LYS A 265 -3.33 -10.21 -2.55
N ILE A 266 -2.47 -9.91 -1.57
CA ILE A 266 -1.41 -8.89 -1.69
C ILE A 266 -0.46 -9.25 -2.82
N ILE A 267 0.03 -10.51 -2.86
CA ILE A 267 0.90 -10.97 -3.95
C ILE A 267 0.21 -10.91 -5.29
N SER A 268 -1.03 -11.38 -5.39
CA SER A 268 -1.75 -11.41 -6.67
C SER A 268 -1.95 -10.00 -7.21
N ALA A 269 -2.26 -9.04 -6.34
CA ALA A 269 -2.38 -7.64 -6.70
C ALA A 269 -1.04 -7.06 -7.18
N ILE A 270 0.07 -7.39 -6.51
CA ILE A 270 1.41 -6.90 -6.85
C ILE A 270 1.99 -7.59 -8.10
N GLN A 271 1.83 -8.91 -8.25
CA GLN A 271 2.30 -9.67 -9.41
C GLN A 271 1.51 -9.36 -10.68
N GLY A 272 0.20 -9.19 -10.54
CA GLY A 272 -0.67 -8.75 -11.64
C GLY A 272 -0.49 -7.29 -12.01
N PHE A 273 0.30 -6.53 -11.23
CA PHE A 273 0.54 -5.12 -11.48
C PHE A 273 1.44 -4.91 -12.69
N ASP A 274 0.85 -4.30 -13.71
CA ASP A 274 1.51 -3.88 -14.93
C ASP A 274 1.74 -2.37 -14.89
N VAL A 275 2.99 -1.98 -14.67
CA VAL A 275 3.39 -0.57 -14.53
C VAL A 275 3.15 0.21 -15.82
N SER A 276 3.19 -0.44 -16.98
CA SER A 276 2.92 0.21 -18.26
C SER A 276 1.47 0.69 -18.35
N LYS A 277 0.52 -0.11 -17.84
CA LYS A 277 -0.91 0.26 -17.81
C LYS A 277 -1.21 1.45 -16.89
N LEU A 278 -0.31 1.75 -15.96
CA LEU A 278 -0.38 2.95 -15.12
C LEU A 278 0.35 4.12 -15.79
N LEU A 279 1.62 3.93 -16.15
CA LEU A 279 2.49 5.03 -16.55
C LEU A 279 2.28 5.48 -18.00
N ASP A 280 1.90 4.58 -18.92
CA ASP A 280 1.78 4.94 -20.33
C ASP A 280 0.63 5.94 -20.56
N PRO A 281 -0.58 5.75 -19.98
CA PRO A 281 -1.64 6.77 -20.03
C PRO A 281 -1.21 8.11 -19.42
N ILE A 282 -0.48 8.09 -18.30
CA ILE A 282 0.02 9.29 -17.63
C ILE A 282 1.00 10.03 -18.54
N LYS A 283 1.98 9.33 -19.12
CA LYS A 283 2.98 9.91 -20.01
C LYS A 283 2.35 10.48 -21.28
N ASP A 284 1.47 9.71 -21.94
CA ASP A 284 0.75 10.16 -23.13
C ASP A 284 -0.09 11.42 -22.86
N PHE A 285 -0.73 11.49 -21.68
CA PHE A 285 -1.45 12.68 -21.25
C PHE A 285 -0.52 13.87 -20.97
N VAL A 286 0.58 13.67 -20.24
CA VAL A 286 1.55 14.71 -19.89
C VAL A 286 2.24 15.29 -21.12
N ASP A 287 2.65 14.45 -22.07
CA ASP A 287 3.26 14.90 -23.33
C ASP A 287 2.29 15.77 -24.12
N PHE A 288 1.02 15.34 -24.20
CA PHE A 288 -0.04 16.11 -24.86
C PHE A 288 -0.34 17.43 -24.13
N ALA A 289 -0.39 17.39 -22.80
CA ALA A 289 -0.69 18.54 -21.96
C ALA A 289 0.40 19.60 -22.03
N THR A 290 1.67 19.18 -22.00
CA THR A 290 2.83 20.06 -22.12
C THR A 290 2.75 20.88 -23.41
N SER A 291 2.49 20.24 -24.55
CA SER A 291 2.39 20.94 -25.83
C SER A 291 1.25 21.98 -25.89
N HIS A 292 0.13 21.74 -25.21
CA HIS A 292 -1.00 22.69 -25.18
C HIS A 292 -0.77 23.81 -24.17
N LEU A 293 -0.16 23.48 -23.03
CA LEU A 293 0.17 24.45 -21.99
C LEU A 293 1.27 25.43 -22.43
N ASP A 294 2.21 25.00 -23.28
CA ASP A 294 3.17 25.91 -23.90
C ASP A 294 2.50 26.96 -24.78
N GLN A 295 1.48 26.56 -25.55
CA GLN A 295 0.71 27.48 -26.41
C GLN A 295 -0.11 28.47 -25.57
N VAL A 296 -0.77 27.98 -24.52
CA VAL A 296 -1.50 28.80 -23.55
C VAL A 296 -0.57 29.79 -22.85
N THR A 297 0.60 29.32 -22.41
CA THR A 297 1.58 30.17 -21.72
C THR A 297 2.10 31.27 -22.65
N ALA A 298 2.44 30.94 -23.90
CA ALA A 298 2.87 31.92 -24.89
C ALA A 298 1.78 32.96 -25.19
N ALA A 299 0.53 32.53 -25.31
CA ALA A 299 -0.62 33.41 -25.50
C ALA A 299 -0.77 34.36 -24.29
N LEU A 300 -0.73 33.82 -23.07
CA LEU A 300 -0.85 34.61 -21.84
C LEU A 300 0.27 35.66 -21.73
N GLU A 301 1.52 35.30 -21.98
CA GLU A 301 2.66 36.22 -21.92
C GLU A 301 2.61 37.31 -23.01
N ALA A 302 2.11 36.96 -24.21
CA ALA A 302 1.85 37.95 -25.25
C ALA A 302 0.75 38.96 -24.83
N ALA A 303 -0.29 38.49 -24.14
CA ALA A 303 -1.35 39.35 -23.63
C ALA A 303 -0.88 40.24 -22.46
N LYS A 304 -0.08 39.69 -21.52
CA LYS A 304 0.56 40.48 -20.45
C LYS A 304 1.45 41.59 -21.02
N SER A 305 2.22 41.27 -22.07
CA SER A 305 3.09 42.25 -22.74
C SER A 305 2.28 43.36 -23.42
N ALA A 306 1.16 43.01 -24.08
CA ALA A 306 0.26 43.98 -24.69
C ALA A 306 -0.41 44.89 -23.64
N ALA A 307 -0.87 44.31 -22.53
CA ALA A 307 -1.44 45.03 -21.39
C ALA A 307 -0.47 46.06 -20.80
N ALA A 308 0.78 45.65 -20.58
CA ALA A 308 1.83 46.54 -20.06
C ALA A 308 2.13 47.70 -21.02
N ALA A 309 2.13 47.44 -22.34
CA ALA A 309 2.32 48.47 -23.35
C ALA A 309 1.14 49.47 -23.40
N GLU A 310 -0.09 48.99 -23.23
CA GLU A 310 -1.29 49.84 -23.19
C GLU A 310 -1.31 50.73 -21.94
N GLN A 311 -0.99 50.19 -20.76
CA GLN A 311 -0.80 50.99 -19.54
C GLN A 311 0.31 52.05 -19.69
N GLN A 312 1.42 51.72 -20.36
CA GLN A 312 2.48 52.70 -20.63
C GLN A 312 2.01 53.81 -21.57
N LEU A 313 1.21 53.49 -22.59
CA LEU A 313 0.62 54.46 -23.51
C LEU A 313 -0.41 55.35 -22.81
N GLU A 314 -1.27 54.79 -21.95
CA GLU A 314 -2.21 55.56 -21.13
C GLU A 314 -1.47 56.53 -20.21
N GLN A 315 -0.43 56.08 -19.50
CA GLN A 315 0.38 56.97 -18.66
C GLN A 315 1.09 58.08 -19.44
N LEU A 316 1.51 57.81 -20.68
CA LEU A 316 2.08 58.82 -21.57
C LEU A 316 1.01 59.79 -22.09
N GLY A 317 -0.18 59.29 -22.39
CA GLY A 317 -1.34 60.08 -22.81
C GLY A 317 -1.87 61.00 -21.70
N GLU A 318 -1.97 60.50 -20.47
CA GLU A 318 -2.33 61.30 -19.30
C GLU A 318 -1.29 62.40 -19.05
N LYS A 319 0.01 62.08 -19.10
CA LYS A 319 1.07 63.09 -18.99
C LYS A 319 1.04 64.12 -20.11
N ALA A 320 0.73 63.71 -21.34
CA ALA A 320 0.61 64.63 -22.47
C ALA A 320 -0.65 65.51 -22.35
N GLY A 321 -1.76 64.97 -21.86
CA GLY A 321 -3.00 65.69 -21.57
C GLY A 321 -2.86 66.68 -20.43
N GLU A 322 -2.12 66.33 -19.37
CA GLU A 322 -1.74 67.28 -18.30
C GLU A 322 -0.93 68.43 -18.90
N VAL A 323 0.10 68.17 -19.71
CA VAL A 323 0.92 69.22 -20.34
C VAL A 323 0.09 70.10 -21.29
N GLY A 324 -0.85 69.52 -22.03
CA GLY A 324 -1.81 70.26 -22.88
C GLY A 324 -2.74 71.17 -22.08
N GLY A 325 -3.26 70.69 -20.94
CA GLY A 325 -4.07 71.48 -20.02
C GLY A 325 -3.32 72.67 -19.42
N TRP A 326 -2.04 72.49 -19.05
CA TRP A 326 -1.19 73.60 -18.59
C TRP A 326 -0.95 74.66 -19.68
N LEU A 327 -0.87 74.27 -20.95
CA LEU A 327 -0.70 75.19 -22.07
C LEU A 327 -1.99 75.95 -22.42
N GLU A 328 -3.15 75.30 -22.35
CA GLU A 328 -4.46 75.97 -22.54
C GLU A 328 -4.79 76.93 -21.38
N GLU A 329 -4.48 76.55 -20.14
CA GLU A 329 -4.69 77.41 -18.96
C GLU A 329 -3.69 78.60 -18.94
N GLY A 330 -2.48 78.40 -19.48
CA GLY A 330 -1.50 79.46 -19.74
C GLY A 330 -1.91 80.42 -20.86
N ALA A 331 -2.49 79.91 -21.96
CA ALA A 331 -3.01 80.72 -23.07
C ALA A 331 -4.24 81.55 -22.66
N SER A 332 -5.15 80.97 -21.87
CA SER A 332 -6.32 81.66 -21.29
C SER A 332 -5.94 82.81 -20.33
N LYS A 333 -4.80 82.69 -19.62
CA LYS A 333 -4.25 83.79 -18.82
C LYS A 333 -3.59 84.88 -19.67
N PHE A 334 -3.03 84.53 -20.83
CA PHE A 334 -2.42 85.50 -21.75
C PHE A 334 -3.46 86.32 -22.55
N GLU A 335 -4.60 85.72 -22.94
CA GLU A 335 -5.71 86.45 -23.60
C GLU A 335 -6.44 87.45 -22.67
N LYS A 336 -6.29 87.33 -21.35
CA LYS A 336 -6.85 88.29 -20.38
C LYS A 336 -5.92 89.47 -20.04
N LEU A 337 -4.73 89.53 -20.67
CA LEU A 337 -3.72 90.57 -20.45
C LEU A 337 -3.55 91.54 -21.64
N TRP A 338 -4.42 91.47 -22.63
CA TRP A 338 -4.58 92.43 -23.74
C TRP A 338 -6.04 92.83 -23.89
#